data_AF-A0A158JY27-F1
#
_entry.id   AF-A0A158JY27-F1
#
_cell.length_a   1.000
_cell.length_b   1.000
_cell.length_c   1.000
_cell.angle_alpha   90.00
_cell.angle_beta   90.00
_cell.angle_gamma   90.00
#
_symmetry.space_group_name_H-M   'P 1'
#
loop_
_entity.id
_entity.type
_entity.pdbx_description
1 polymer ?
#
loop_
_entity_poly.entity_id
_entity_poly.type
_entity_poly.pdbx_seq_one_letter_code
_entity_poly.pdbx_strand_id
1 'polypeptide(L)'
;MSKAKRQIKLGAFLMETGHHIAAWRHPDAHLAGGLDFSHYAQLAQVAERSKFDAVFFADSVGIRDTNLASLSRTARADHFEPLTLLAALSVVTKNIGLIATVSTTFNEPFNVARKFASLDHLSGGRSGWNLVTSSSETEALNFGFEQHPAHAVRYERAREFHDVVAGLWDSWEDDSFIRDRESGIYFDPDKLHTLNHRGKHFKVRGPLNVARSPQGWPVVVQAGASDAGRELAAQTAEVIFVAHQTLDEAKAFYQDVKERLVKYGRQPDDLKIMPGIFPVIGRTHDEARAKFNALQHLIHPDVGLALLSKMTGGVDLSKYPVDGPLPDLPETNGGNCCLIWRGAKT
;
A
#
# COMPACT_ATOMS: atom_id res chain seq x y z
N MET A 1 36.08 -2.78 13.43
CA MET A 1 34.70 -3.31 13.57
C MET A 1 34.31 -3.96 12.25
N SER A 2 34.04 -5.26 12.22
CA SER A 2 33.54 -5.91 10.99
C SER A 2 32.21 -5.27 10.61
N LYS A 3 32.09 -4.73 9.39
CA LYS A 3 30.81 -4.23 8.87
C LYS A 3 29.76 -5.33 9.06
N ALA A 4 28.73 -5.08 9.86
CA ALA A 4 27.62 -6.01 10.03
C ALA A 4 27.07 -6.38 8.65
N LYS A 5 26.87 -7.68 8.41
CA LYS A 5 26.35 -8.18 7.12
C LYS A 5 24.93 -7.65 6.94
N ARG A 6 24.73 -6.73 5.99
CA ARG A 6 23.40 -6.17 5.68
C ARG A 6 22.49 -7.27 5.15
N GLN A 7 21.24 -7.27 5.61
CA GLN A 7 20.18 -8.15 5.11
C GLN A 7 19.18 -7.34 4.28
N ILE A 8 18.66 -7.96 3.23
CA ILE A 8 17.57 -7.38 2.42
C ILE A 8 16.27 -7.52 3.20
N LYS A 9 15.46 -6.46 3.21
CA LYS A 9 14.10 -6.49 3.75
C LYS A 9 13.13 -6.94 2.67
N LEU A 10 12.26 -7.89 2.99
CA LEU A 10 11.35 -8.53 2.05
C LEU A 10 9.90 -8.34 2.47
N GLY A 11 9.13 -7.65 1.63
CA GLY A 11 7.67 -7.51 1.76
C GLY A 11 6.97 -8.37 0.72
N ALA A 12 6.00 -9.17 1.14
CA ALA A 12 5.15 -9.95 0.27
C ALA A 12 3.92 -9.12 -0.08
N PHE A 13 3.91 -8.51 -1.27
CA PHE A 13 2.73 -7.85 -1.78
C PHE A 13 1.76 -8.92 -2.28
N LEU A 14 0.69 -9.17 -1.53
CA LEU A 14 -0.30 -10.21 -1.85
C LEU A 14 -1.51 -9.60 -2.57
N MET A 15 -2.01 -10.33 -3.56
CA MET A 15 -3.22 -9.99 -4.33
C MET A 15 -4.07 -11.24 -4.50
N GLU A 16 -5.35 -11.05 -4.77
CA GLU A 16 -6.44 -12.04 -4.79
C GLU A 16 -6.04 -13.33 -5.51
N THR A 17 -5.79 -13.23 -6.82
CA THR A 17 -5.40 -14.36 -7.66
C THR A 17 -3.97 -14.20 -8.20
N GLY A 18 -3.22 -13.23 -7.69
CA GLY A 18 -1.88 -12.85 -8.15
C GLY A 18 -1.78 -11.48 -8.83
N HIS A 19 -0.54 -10.99 -8.93
CA HIS A 19 -0.22 -9.63 -9.42
C HIS A 19 -0.46 -9.42 -10.91
N HIS A 20 -0.22 -10.44 -11.73
CA HIS A 20 -0.44 -10.33 -13.16
C HIS A 20 -1.94 -10.12 -13.44
N ILE A 21 -2.29 -9.18 -14.33
CA ILE A 21 -3.70 -8.80 -14.57
C ILE A 21 -4.58 -9.99 -14.96
N ALA A 22 -3.98 -10.96 -15.65
CA ALA A 22 -4.63 -12.19 -16.10
C ALA A 22 -4.30 -13.42 -15.24
N ALA A 23 -3.70 -13.24 -14.05
CA ALA A 23 -3.25 -14.35 -13.20
C ALA A 23 -4.38 -15.33 -12.86
N TRP A 24 -5.62 -14.82 -12.70
CA TRP A 24 -6.80 -15.63 -12.41
C TRP A 24 -7.10 -16.70 -13.48
N ARG A 25 -6.63 -16.51 -14.73
CA ARG A 25 -6.80 -17.48 -15.82
C ARG A 25 -5.75 -18.59 -15.82
N HIS A 26 -4.73 -18.49 -14.97
CA HIS A 26 -3.69 -19.51 -14.90
C HIS A 26 -4.27 -20.81 -14.32
N PRO A 27 -3.94 -22.00 -14.86
CA PRO A 27 -4.51 -23.27 -14.38
C PRO A 27 -4.31 -23.53 -12.88
N ASP A 28 -3.21 -23.04 -12.32
CA ASP A 28 -2.87 -23.18 -10.90
C ASP A 28 -3.41 -22.03 -10.01
N ALA A 29 -4.19 -21.09 -10.56
CA ALA A 29 -4.71 -19.96 -9.80
C ALA A 29 -5.84 -20.39 -8.85
N HIS A 30 -5.86 -19.82 -7.65
CA HIS A 30 -6.96 -20.01 -6.72
C HIS A 30 -8.12 -19.07 -7.07
N LEU A 31 -9.11 -19.56 -7.82
CA LEU A 31 -10.17 -18.73 -8.39
C LEU A 31 -11.04 -18.01 -7.34
N ALA A 32 -11.21 -18.60 -6.15
CA ALA A 32 -11.93 -17.99 -5.04
C ALA A 32 -11.05 -17.03 -4.20
N GLY A 33 -9.83 -16.70 -4.66
CA GLY A 33 -8.83 -15.97 -3.89
C GLY A 33 -9.22 -14.56 -3.43
N GLY A 34 -10.24 -13.94 -4.02
CA GLY A 34 -10.72 -12.63 -3.56
C GLY A 34 -11.34 -12.63 -2.17
N LEU A 35 -12.11 -13.67 -1.83
CA LEU A 35 -12.89 -13.77 -0.59
C LEU A 35 -12.69 -15.09 0.18
N ASP A 36 -11.62 -15.84 -0.11
CA ASP A 36 -11.26 -17.04 0.65
C ASP A 36 -10.19 -16.72 1.71
N PHE A 37 -10.61 -16.62 2.97
CA PHE A 37 -9.69 -16.40 4.08
C PHE A 37 -8.62 -17.50 4.21
N SER A 38 -8.98 -18.76 3.97
CA SER A 38 -8.04 -19.89 4.12
C SER A 38 -6.86 -19.74 3.16
N HIS A 39 -7.11 -19.21 1.96
CA HIS A 39 -6.08 -18.89 0.98
C HIS A 39 -5.10 -17.84 1.53
N TYR A 40 -5.59 -16.71 2.02
CA TYR A 40 -4.75 -15.65 2.59
C TYR A 40 -3.98 -16.10 3.84
N ALA A 41 -4.61 -16.90 4.71
CA ALA A 41 -3.93 -17.49 5.87
C ALA A 41 -2.75 -18.37 5.45
N GLN A 42 -2.93 -19.22 4.43
CA GLN A 42 -1.86 -20.05 3.89
C GLN A 42 -0.74 -19.20 3.29
N LEU A 43 -1.05 -18.16 2.49
CA LEU A 43 -0.06 -17.27 1.89
C LEU A 43 0.76 -16.52 2.96
N ALA A 44 0.11 -15.95 3.96
CA ALA A 44 0.78 -15.24 5.04
C ALA A 44 1.71 -16.16 5.85
N GLN A 45 1.26 -17.39 6.14
CA GLN A 45 2.10 -18.37 6.82
C GLN A 45 3.26 -18.87 5.95
N VAL A 46 3.09 -18.99 4.63
CA VAL A 46 4.20 -19.30 3.71
C VAL A 46 5.22 -18.17 3.73
N ALA A 47 4.78 -16.91 3.62
CA ALA A 47 5.66 -15.74 3.70
C ALA A 47 6.43 -15.71 5.03
N GLU A 48 5.77 -15.96 6.16
CA GLU A 48 6.38 -16.00 7.49
C GLU A 48 7.43 -17.12 7.62
N ARG A 49 7.10 -18.35 7.20
CA ARG A 49 8.05 -19.47 7.19
C ARG A 49 9.25 -19.20 6.29
N SER A 50 9.05 -18.42 5.23
CA SER A 50 10.07 -17.99 4.26
C SER A 50 10.84 -16.75 4.69
N LYS A 51 10.64 -16.26 5.92
CA LYS A 51 11.37 -15.13 6.54
C LYS A 51 11.13 -13.77 5.87
N PHE A 52 9.97 -13.58 5.23
CA PHE A 52 9.53 -12.24 4.85
C PHE A 52 9.28 -11.40 6.09
N ASP A 53 9.63 -10.11 6.02
CA ASP A 53 9.44 -9.16 7.12
C ASP A 53 7.96 -8.76 7.24
N ALA A 54 7.22 -8.68 6.14
CA ALA A 54 5.81 -8.27 6.15
C ALA A 54 5.00 -8.85 4.99
N VAL A 55 3.68 -8.99 5.20
CA VAL A 55 2.68 -9.05 4.12
C VAL A 55 2.05 -7.67 3.93
N PHE A 56 1.78 -7.32 2.68
CA PHE A 56 1.22 -6.04 2.29
C PHE A 56 -0.03 -6.25 1.44
N PHE A 57 -1.11 -5.59 1.84
CA PHE A 57 -2.38 -5.57 1.13
C PHE A 57 -2.67 -4.14 0.63
N ALA A 58 -2.66 -3.98 -0.69
CA ALA A 58 -3.14 -2.77 -1.35
C ALA A 58 -4.66 -2.70 -1.30
N ASP A 59 -5.21 -1.50 -1.43
CA ASP A 59 -6.65 -1.32 -1.46
C ASP A 59 -7.06 -0.17 -2.39
N SER A 60 -8.30 -0.28 -2.86
CA SER A 60 -9.05 0.77 -3.51
C SER A 60 -10.50 0.68 -3.08
N VAL A 61 -11.04 1.77 -2.57
CA VAL A 61 -12.41 1.85 -2.03
C VAL A 61 -13.47 2.07 -3.14
N GLY A 62 -13.24 1.45 -4.29
CA GLY A 62 -14.08 1.55 -5.47
C GLY A 62 -13.55 0.71 -6.62
N ILE A 63 -14.43 0.37 -7.55
CA ILE A 63 -14.06 -0.33 -8.78
C ILE A 63 -13.41 0.68 -9.73
N ARG A 64 -12.15 0.42 -10.11
CA ARG A 64 -11.30 1.39 -10.84
C ARG A 64 -11.49 1.40 -12.35
N ASP A 65 -11.98 0.31 -12.94
CA ASP A 65 -12.23 0.20 -14.38
C ASP A 65 -13.73 0.29 -14.65
N THR A 66 -14.13 1.27 -15.46
CA THR A 66 -15.53 1.47 -15.88
C THR A 66 -15.83 0.79 -17.21
N ASN A 67 -14.82 0.31 -17.94
CA ASN A 67 -15.02 -0.47 -19.15
C ASN A 67 -15.40 -1.91 -18.78
N LEU A 68 -16.70 -2.22 -18.84
CA LEU A 68 -17.24 -3.54 -18.47
C LEU A 68 -16.61 -4.70 -19.23
N ALA A 69 -16.17 -4.50 -20.48
CA ALA A 69 -15.53 -5.56 -21.26
C ALA A 69 -14.17 -5.94 -20.65
N SER A 70 -13.39 -4.96 -20.22
CA SER A 70 -12.13 -5.22 -19.51
C SER A 70 -12.39 -5.69 -18.09
N LEU A 71 -13.21 -4.97 -17.33
CA LEU A 71 -13.49 -5.23 -15.92
C LEU A 71 -13.95 -6.67 -15.67
N SER A 72 -14.92 -7.17 -16.45
CA SER A 72 -15.46 -8.54 -16.34
C SER A 72 -14.45 -9.65 -16.65
N ARG A 73 -13.26 -9.30 -17.13
CA ARG A 73 -12.16 -10.22 -17.46
C ARG A 73 -10.95 -10.05 -16.53
N THR A 74 -11.13 -9.35 -15.42
CA THR A 74 -10.12 -9.19 -14.37
C THR A 74 -10.67 -9.65 -13.02
N ALA A 75 -9.81 -10.16 -12.15
CA ALA A 75 -10.14 -10.52 -10.77
C ALA A 75 -9.74 -9.39 -9.80
N ARG A 76 -10.28 -8.17 -10.03
CA ARG A 76 -9.91 -6.95 -9.27
C ARG A 76 -11.10 -6.21 -8.67
N ALA A 77 -12.31 -6.74 -8.84
CA ALA A 77 -13.55 -6.12 -8.39
C ALA A 77 -14.11 -6.74 -7.09
N ASP A 78 -13.50 -7.84 -6.64
CA ASP A 78 -13.96 -8.62 -5.49
C ASP A 78 -12.77 -9.01 -4.61
N HIS A 79 -12.66 -8.37 -3.45
CA HIS A 79 -11.57 -8.55 -2.50
C HIS A 79 -11.98 -8.14 -1.08
N PHE A 80 -11.28 -8.66 -0.07
CA PHE A 80 -11.50 -8.26 1.33
C PHE A 80 -11.08 -6.81 1.60
N GLU A 81 -11.78 -6.16 2.53
CA GLU A 81 -11.26 -4.95 3.17
C GLU A 81 -10.00 -5.30 4.00
N PRO A 82 -8.86 -4.60 3.84
CA PRO A 82 -7.59 -5.04 4.41
C PRO A 82 -7.53 -5.11 5.94
N LEU A 83 -8.12 -4.18 6.68
CA LEU A 83 -8.00 -4.19 8.15
C LEU A 83 -8.73 -5.37 8.79
N THR A 84 -9.92 -5.70 8.27
CA THR A 84 -10.68 -6.89 8.71
C THR A 84 -9.94 -8.17 8.37
N LEU A 85 -9.34 -8.28 7.17
CA LEU A 85 -8.48 -9.40 6.79
C LEU A 85 -7.25 -9.51 7.70
N LEU A 86 -6.54 -8.40 7.94
CA LEU A 86 -5.36 -8.40 8.80
C LEU A 86 -5.67 -8.73 10.25
N ALA A 87 -6.82 -8.32 10.78
CA ALA A 87 -7.27 -8.73 12.11
C ALA A 87 -7.42 -10.25 12.20
N ALA A 88 -8.00 -10.89 11.18
CA ALA A 88 -8.08 -12.35 11.11
C ALA A 88 -6.71 -13.02 10.92
N LEU A 89 -5.83 -12.44 10.11
CA LEU A 89 -4.46 -12.95 9.91
C LEU A 89 -3.57 -12.80 11.15
N SER A 90 -3.85 -11.82 12.00
CA SER A 90 -3.06 -11.53 13.20
C SER A 90 -3.00 -12.70 14.17
N VAL A 91 -4.07 -13.49 14.28
CA VAL A 91 -4.16 -14.62 15.22
C VAL A 91 -3.63 -15.94 14.66
N VAL A 92 -3.38 -16.01 13.35
CA VAL A 92 -2.85 -17.21 12.66
C VAL A 92 -1.40 -17.08 12.19
N THR A 93 -0.75 -15.95 12.53
CA THR A 93 0.67 -15.64 12.29
C THR A 93 1.31 -15.13 13.58
N LYS A 94 2.65 -15.17 13.68
CA LYS A 94 3.36 -14.84 14.93
C LYS A 94 4.33 -13.68 14.82
N ASN A 95 5.06 -13.56 13.72
CA ASN A 95 6.20 -12.67 13.55
C ASN A 95 6.04 -11.72 12.34
N ILE A 96 5.33 -12.14 11.30
CA ILE A 96 5.26 -11.34 10.06
C ILE A 96 4.49 -10.03 10.28
N GLY A 97 5.02 -8.92 9.77
CA GLY A 97 4.35 -7.62 9.76
C GLY A 97 3.07 -7.64 8.91
N LEU A 98 2.08 -6.85 9.31
CA LEU A 98 0.73 -6.82 8.75
C LEU A 98 0.42 -5.40 8.25
N ILE A 99 0.66 -5.14 6.95
CA ILE A 99 0.54 -3.79 6.39
C ILE A 99 -0.76 -3.68 5.57
N ALA A 100 -1.64 -2.78 6.00
CA ALA A 100 -2.90 -2.45 5.30
C ALA A 100 -2.84 -1.07 4.67
N THR A 101 -3.36 -0.97 3.45
CA THR A 101 -3.60 0.32 2.79
C THR A 101 -4.90 0.92 3.29
N VAL A 102 -4.83 2.15 3.81
CA VAL A 102 -6.03 2.90 4.23
C VAL A 102 -5.89 4.34 3.77
N SER A 103 -6.89 4.80 3.02
CA SER A 103 -6.92 6.16 2.46
C SER A 103 -7.18 7.20 3.54
N THR A 104 -6.38 8.27 3.54
CA THR A 104 -6.68 9.45 4.35
C THR A 104 -7.92 10.15 3.82
N THR A 105 -8.10 10.25 2.50
CA THR A 105 -9.13 11.07 1.83
C THR A 105 -10.56 10.73 2.28
N PHE A 106 -10.87 9.45 2.43
CA PHE A 106 -12.24 8.96 2.66
C PHE A 106 -12.48 8.43 4.07
N ASN A 107 -11.56 8.68 4.99
CA ASN A 107 -11.69 8.27 6.38
C ASN A 107 -11.66 9.48 7.32
N GLU A 108 -12.08 9.22 8.55
CA GLU A 108 -11.87 10.09 9.71
C GLU A 108 -10.63 9.61 10.49
N PRO A 109 -9.73 10.53 10.91
CA PRO A 109 -8.47 10.16 11.55
C PRO A 109 -8.66 9.44 12.89
N PHE A 110 -9.70 9.80 13.66
CA PHE A 110 -10.01 9.10 14.91
C PHE A 110 -10.37 7.62 14.68
N ASN A 111 -11.09 7.31 13.60
CA ASN A 111 -11.43 5.93 13.27
C ASN A 111 -10.19 5.13 12.83
N VAL A 112 -9.32 5.75 12.02
CA VAL A 112 -8.07 5.11 11.57
C VAL A 112 -7.12 4.85 12.73
N ALA A 113 -6.92 5.84 13.61
CA ALA A 113 -6.09 5.69 14.80
C ALA A 113 -6.56 4.52 15.68
N ARG A 114 -7.87 4.41 15.92
CA ARG A 114 -8.47 3.29 16.70
C ARG A 114 -8.25 1.93 16.04
N LYS A 115 -8.53 1.82 14.73
CA LYS A 115 -8.44 0.54 14.01
C LYS A 115 -7.02 0.01 13.99
N PHE A 116 -6.04 0.86 13.68
CA PHE A 116 -4.64 0.44 13.64
C PHE A 116 -4.07 0.17 15.05
N ALA A 117 -4.38 0.99 16.06
CA ALA A 117 -3.98 0.68 17.44
C ALA A 117 -4.56 -0.66 17.92
N SER A 118 -5.82 -0.95 17.56
CA SER A 118 -6.46 -2.23 17.90
C SER A 118 -5.79 -3.40 17.19
N LEU A 119 -5.52 -3.27 15.88
CA LEU A 119 -4.77 -4.29 15.12
C LEU A 119 -3.38 -4.50 15.70
N ASP A 120 -2.74 -3.44 16.18
CA ASP A 120 -1.42 -3.54 16.78
C ASP A 120 -1.42 -4.29 18.10
N HIS A 121 -2.41 -4.06 18.97
CA HIS A 121 -2.62 -4.88 20.17
C HIS A 121 -2.97 -6.34 19.83
N LEU A 122 -3.85 -6.58 18.85
CA LEU A 122 -4.21 -7.94 18.42
C LEU A 122 -3.02 -8.72 17.86
N SER A 123 -2.15 -8.03 17.14
CA SER A 123 -0.99 -8.64 16.49
C SER A 123 0.26 -8.70 17.38
N GLY A 124 0.27 -7.99 18.50
CA GLY A 124 1.43 -7.90 19.39
C GLY A 124 2.53 -6.99 18.85
N GLY A 125 2.16 -5.86 18.24
CA GLY A 125 3.09 -4.86 17.72
C GLY A 125 3.58 -5.13 16.30
N ARG A 126 2.71 -5.65 15.42
CA ARG A 126 3.07 -5.98 14.02
C ARG A 126 2.27 -5.21 12.98
N SER A 127 1.48 -4.22 13.38
CA SER A 127 0.62 -3.47 12.48
C SER A 127 1.41 -2.44 11.68
N GLY A 128 1.06 -2.28 10.40
CA GLY A 128 1.57 -1.21 9.55
C GLY A 128 0.47 -0.54 8.75
N TRP A 129 0.55 0.77 8.61
CA TRP A 129 -0.40 1.58 7.84
C TRP A 129 0.25 2.10 6.58
N ASN A 130 -0.15 1.58 5.42
CA ASN A 130 0.14 2.23 4.14
C ASN A 130 -0.83 3.41 3.92
N LEU A 131 -0.31 4.60 4.23
CA LEU A 131 -1.00 5.87 4.09
C LEU A 131 -1.07 6.25 2.61
N VAL A 132 -2.29 6.28 2.08
CA VAL A 132 -2.54 6.71 0.70
C VAL A 132 -3.53 7.87 0.66
N THR A 133 -3.50 8.62 -0.43
CA THR A 133 -4.38 9.77 -0.65
C THR A 133 -5.50 9.48 -1.65
N SER A 134 -5.67 8.21 -2.06
CA SER A 134 -6.51 7.79 -3.19
C SER A 134 -6.14 8.46 -4.52
N SER A 135 -6.59 7.86 -5.62
CA SER A 135 -6.21 8.31 -6.97
C SER A 135 -7.30 8.20 -8.03
N SER A 136 -8.47 7.65 -7.70
CA SER A 136 -9.54 7.39 -8.66
C SER A 136 -10.76 8.28 -8.45
N GLU A 137 -11.31 8.80 -9.54
CA GLU A 137 -12.60 9.49 -9.57
C GLU A 137 -13.73 8.59 -9.06
N THR A 138 -13.70 7.31 -9.45
CA THR A 138 -14.73 6.34 -9.05
C THR A 138 -14.76 6.06 -7.55
N GLU A 139 -13.64 6.25 -6.84
CA GLU A 139 -13.60 6.12 -5.38
C GLU A 139 -14.38 7.29 -4.75
N ALA A 140 -14.22 8.52 -5.24
CA ALA A 140 -14.83 9.71 -4.65
C ALA A 140 -16.37 9.65 -4.61
N LEU A 141 -16.96 9.15 -5.69
CA LEU A 141 -18.42 9.03 -5.85
C LEU A 141 -19.07 8.12 -4.78
N ASN A 142 -18.31 7.19 -4.18
CA ASN A 142 -18.80 6.32 -3.12
C ASN A 142 -18.85 6.99 -1.74
N PHE A 143 -18.22 8.14 -1.57
CA PHE A 143 -18.07 8.84 -0.27
C PHE A 143 -18.76 10.21 -0.25
N GLY A 144 -19.74 10.42 -1.16
CA GLY A 144 -20.53 11.65 -1.21
C GLY A 144 -19.78 12.86 -1.79
N PHE A 145 -18.65 12.64 -2.46
CA PHE A 145 -17.97 13.67 -3.23
C PHE A 145 -18.50 13.67 -4.66
N GLU A 146 -18.70 14.87 -5.23
CA GLU A 146 -19.02 15.02 -6.65
C GLU A 146 -17.79 14.80 -7.54
N GLN A 147 -16.61 15.15 -7.01
CA GLN A 147 -15.34 15.04 -7.72
C GLN A 147 -14.22 14.59 -6.78
N HIS A 148 -13.22 13.90 -7.32
CA HIS A 148 -12.03 13.55 -6.59
C HIS A 148 -11.24 14.83 -6.20
N PRO A 149 -10.93 15.03 -4.92
CA PRO A 149 -10.28 16.27 -4.49
C PRO A 149 -8.95 16.52 -5.20
N ALA A 150 -8.62 17.78 -5.45
CA ALA A 150 -7.39 18.15 -6.16
C ALA A 150 -6.12 17.62 -5.48
N HIS A 151 -5.11 17.23 -6.26
CA HIS A 151 -3.89 16.56 -5.78
C HIS A 151 -3.22 17.30 -4.62
N ALA A 152 -3.01 18.62 -4.74
CA ALA A 152 -2.39 19.42 -3.69
C ALA A 152 -3.19 19.38 -2.37
N VAL A 153 -4.52 19.50 -2.45
CA VAL A 153 -5.41 19.45 -1.28
C VAL A 153 -5.37 18.08 -0.61
N ARG A 154 -5.27 17.00 -1.39
CA ARG A 154 -5.17 15.64 -0.81
C ARG A 154 -3.90 15.47 0.01
N TYR A 155 -2.75 15.96 -0.46
CA TYR A 155 -1.49 15.86 0.29
C TYR A 155 -1.43 16.80 1.49
N GLU A 156 -2.00 18.01 1.38
CA GLU A 156 -2.18 18.91 2.52
C GLU A 156 -3.01 18.26 3.63
N ARG A 157 -4.18 17.71 3.25
CA ARG A 157 -5.07 17.00 4.16
C ARG A 157 -4.41 15.75 4.74
N ALA A 158 -3.65 15.00 3.95
CA ALA A 158 -2.97 13.78 4.39
C ALA A 158 -1.89 14.04 5.46
N ARG A 159 -1.16 15.16 5.34
CA ARG A 159 -0.22 15.60 6.37
C ARG A 159 -0.93 15.87 7.70
N GLU A 160 -1.98 16.71 7.68
CA GLU A 160 -2.75 17.00 8.89
C GLU A 160 -3.42 15.73 9.46
N PHE A 161 -3.88 14.82 8.59
CA PHE A 161 -4.46 13.54 9.01
C PHE A 161 -3.44 12.69 9.78
N HIS A 162 -2.21 12.57 9.26
CA HIS A 162 -1.13 11.86 9.94
C HIS A 162 -0.87 12.47 11.32
N ASP A 163 -0.75 13.80 11.41
CA ASP A 163 -0.46 14.48 12.67
C ASP A 163 -1.54 14.22 13.73
N VAL A 164 -2.81 14.21 13.31
CA VAL A 164 -3.93 13.84 14.21
C VAL A 164 -3.85 12.38 14.64
N VAL A 165 -3.55 11.45 13.74
CA VAL A 165 -3.45 10.02 14.07
C VAL A 165 -2.28 9.76 15.03
N ALA A 166 -1.10 10.29 14.72
CA ALA A 166 0.09 10.16 15.55
C ALA A 166 -0.14 10.76 16.95
N GLY A 167 -0.72 11.98 17.02
CA GLY A 167 -1.06 12.60 18.30
C GLY A 167 -2.13 11.83 19.10
N LEU A 168 -3.06 11.13 18.43
CA LEU A 168 -4.00 10.24 19.09
C LEU A 168 -3.32 8.99 19.66
N TRP A 169 -2.34 8.40 18.98
CA TRP A 169 -1.59 7.25 19.50
C TRP A 169 -0.76 7.58 20.76
N ASP A 170 -0.44 8.86 20.96
CA ASP A 170 0.20 9.38 22.18
C ASP A 170 -0.79 9.87 23.25
N SER A 171 -2.11 9.62 23.10
CA SER A 171 -3.09 10.00 24.13
C SER A 171 -2.86 9.29 25.48
N TRP A 172 -2.19 8.14 25.48
CA TRP A 172 -1.84 7.39 26.67
C TRP A 172 -0.32 7.24 26.72
N GLU A 173 0.30 7.56 27.86
CA GLU A 173 1.72 7.23 28.04
C GLU A 173 1.94 5.72 28.21
N ASP A 174 3.20 5.31 28.07
CA ASP A 174 3.64 3.99 28.48
C ASP A 174 3.33 3.76 29.98
N ASP A 175 2.86 2.56 30.31
CA ASP A 175 2.47 2.15 31.67
C ASP A 175 1.38 3.01 32.33
N SER A 176 0.47 3.59 31.52
CA SER A 176 -0.69 4.35 32.02
C SER A 176 -1.74 3.50 32.72
N PHE A 177 -1.87 2.22 32.37
CA PHE A 177 -2.87 1.31 32.94
C PHE A 177 -2.29 0.46 34.09
N ILE A 178 -2.31 1.03 35.30
CA ILE A 178 -1.80 0.39 36.54
C ILE A 178 -2.60 -0.88 36.89
N ARG A 179 -3.94 -0.83 36.76
CA ARG A 179 -4.87 -1.93 37.07
C ARG A 179 -4.70 -2.49 38.49
N ASP A 180 -4.49 -1.61 39.47
CA ASP A 180 -4.33 -2.01 40.87
C ASP A 180 -5.70 -2.34 41.49
N ARG A 181 -5.85 -3.60 41.90
CA ARG A 181 -7.07 -4.12 42.52
C ARG A 181 -7.22 -3.69 43.98
N GLU A 182 -6.12 -3.44 44.69
CA GLU A 182 -6.15 -3.10 46.11
C GLU A 182 -6.55 -1.63 46.30
N SER A 183 -5.91 -0.71 45.59
CA SER A 183 -6.29 0.71 45.62
C SER A 183 -7.53 1.06 44.78
N GLY A 184 -7.93 0.19 43.84
CA GLY A 184 -9.02 0.44 42.89
C GLY A 184 -8.64 1.39 41.74
N ILE A 185 -7.37 1.74 41.58
CA ILE A 185 -6.89 2.64 40.52
C ILE A 185 -6.61 1.83 39.25
N TYR A 186 -7.43 2.06 38.21
CA TYR A 186 -7.28 1.36 36.93
C TYR A 186 -6.20 1.97 36.03
N PHE A 187 -6.07 3.30 36.03
CA PHE A 187 -5.07 4.03 35.25
C PHE A 187 -4.59 5.28 35.98
N ASP A 188 -3.40 5.76 35.63
CA ASP A 188 -2.81 7.01 36.11
C ASP A 188 -3.42 8.21 35.36
N PRO A 189 -4.16 9.11 36.02
CA PRO A 189 -4.79 10.25 35.36
C PRO A 189 -3.78 11.25 34.77
N ASP A 190 -2.57 11.34 35.30
CA ASP A 190 -1.54 12.27 34.82
C ASP A 190 -0.91 11.79 33.50
N LYS A 191 -1.14 10.52 33.14
CA LYS A 191 -0.66 9.87 31.92
C LYS A 191 -1.69 9.78 30.80
N LEU A 192 -2.82 10.47 30.95
CA LEU A 192 -3.87 10.58 29.94
C LEU A 192 -3.90 12.00 29.33
N HIS A 193 -3.61 12.08 28.04
CA HIS A 193 -3.45 13.33 27.32
C HIS A 193 -4.55 13.53 26.28
N THR A 194 -5.22 14.68 26.32
CA THR A 194 -6.23 15.05 25.32
C THR A 194 -5.57 15.84 24.19
N LEU A 195 -5.69 15.35 22.95
CA LEU A 195 -5.03 15.94 21.76
C LEU A 195 -5.44 17.39 21.47
N ASN A 196 -6.73 17.72 21.56
CA ASN A 196 -7.29 19.05 21.28
C ASN A 196 -6.89 19.68 19.92
N HIS A 197 -6.69 18.86 18.88
CA HIS A 197 -6.29 19.32 17.55
C HIS A 197 -7.36 20.20 16.90
N ARG A 198 -6.92 21.33 16.33
CA ARG A 198 -7.74 22.27 15.55
C ARG A 198 -6.95 22.78 14.36
N GLY A 199 -6.99 22.05 13.26
CA GLY A 199 -6.34 22.44 12.00
C GLY A 199 -7.32 22.89 10.93
N LYS A 200 -6.83 22.93 9.69
CA LYS A 200 -7.59 23.39 8.52
C LYS A 200 -8.63 22.36 8.12
N HIS A 201 -8.27 21.09 8.16
CA HIS A 201 -9.09 19.97 7.71
C HIS A 201 -9.82 19.26 8.85
N PHE A 202 -9.24 19.23 10.07
CA PHE A 202 -9.78 18.45 11.18
C PHE A 202 -9.88 19.23 12.49
N LYS A 203 -10.90 18.88 13.28
CA LYS A 203 -11.06 19.29 14.68
C LYS A 203 -11.31 18.05 15.52
N VAL A 204 -10.31 17.59 16.26
CA VAL A 204 -10.36 16.31 16.98
C VAL A 204 -9.93 16.53 18.42
N ARG A 205 -10.85 16.29 19.36
CA ARG A 205 -10.59 16.49 20.79
C ARG A 205 -9.67 15.41 21.37
N GLY A 206 -9.93 14.13 21.10
CA GLY A 206 -9.34 13.03 21.86
C GLY A 206 -9.89 12.95 23.30
N PRO A 207 -9.24 12.20 24.20
CA PRO A 207 -8.14 11.26 23.93
C PRO A 207 -8.58 10.06 23.08
N LEU A 208 -7.62 9.29 22.56
CA LEU A 208 -7.91 7.98 21.97
C LEU A 208 -8.40 7.01 23.04
N ASN A 209 -9.33 6.13 22.69
CA ASN A 209 -9.89 5.12 23.61
C ASN A 209 -9.26 3.73 23.43
N VAL A 210 -8.01 3.68 22.98
CA VAL A 210 -7.18 2.49 22.87
C VAL A 210 -5.83 2.83 23.50
N ALA A 211 -5.29 1.93 24.33
CA ALA A 211 -3.99 2.11 24.96
C ALA A 211 -2.87 2.25 23.93
N ARG A 212 -1.75 2.85 24.32
CA ARG A 212 -0.53 2.94 23.50
C ARG A 212 -0.16 1.57 22.94
N SER A 213 0.25 1.54 21.67
CA SER A 213 0.44 0.30 20.93
C SER A 213 1.74 -0.40 21.37
N PRO A 214 1.85 -1.74 21.28
CA PRO A 214 3.04 -2.46 21.77
C PRO A 214 4.38 -2.06 21.14
N GLN A 215 4.38 -1.57 19.90
CA GLN A 215 5.57 -1.03 19.22
C GLN A 215 5.65 0.51 19.30
N GLY A 216 4.94 1.12 20.25
CA GLY A 216 4.67 2.56 20.28
C GLY A 216 3.58 2.90 19.27
N TRP A 217 3.95 3.02 18.00
CA TRP A 217 3.02 3.34 16.91
C TRP A 217 3.05 2.25 15.83
N PRO A 218 1.92 1.99 15.16
CA PRO A 218 1.90 1.25 13.91
C PRO A 218 2.86 1.86 12.87
N VAL A 219 3.65 1.02 12.19
CA VAL A 219 4.64 1.46 11.20
C VAL A 219 3.97 2.24 10.07
N VAL A 220 4.44 3.46 9.78
CA VAL A 220 3.90 4.25 8.67
C VAL A 220 4.59 3.88 7.36
N VAL A 221 3.79 3.41 6.40
CA VAL A 221 4.21 3.01 5.06
C VAL A 221 3.61 3.96 4.04
N GLN A 222 4.31 4.24 2.94
CA GLN A 222 3.79 5.03 1.83
C GLN A 222 4.17 4.46 0.47
N ALA A 223 3.50 4.93 -0.57
CA ALA A 223 3.79 4.58 -1.96
C ALA A 223 3.78 5.79 -2.93
N GLY A 224 3.87 7.01 -2.40
CA GLY A 224 3.84 8.23 -3.20
C GLY A 224 5.16 8.51 -3.92
N ALA A 225 5.16 8.46 -5.25
CA ALA A 225 6.33 8.78 -6.08
C ALA A 225 6.38 10.23 -6.59
N SER A 226 5.27 10.99 -6.46
CA SER A 226 5.23 12.41 -6.85
C SER A 226 6.08 13.27 -5.91
N ASP A 227 6.40 14.51 -6.30
CA ASP A 227 7.17 15.41 -5.43
C ASP A 227 6.51 15.61 -4.06
N ALA A 228 5.21 15.85 -4.02
CA ALA A 228 4.44 15.94 -2.78
C ALA A 228 4.41 14.62 -1.99
N GLY A 229 4.37 13.48 -2.69
CA GLY A 229 4.42 12.15 -2.07
C GLY A 229 5.79 11.86 -1.43
N ARG A 230 6.87 12.21 -2.12
CA ARG A 230 8.23 12.08 -1.59
C ARG A 230 8.46 12.99 -0.39
N GLU A 231 7.92 14.21 -0.43
CA GLU A 231 8.00 15.15 0.69
C GLU A 231 7.21 14.65 1.91
N LEU A 232 5.99 14.14 1.71
CA LEU A 232 5.20 13.54 2.78
C LEU A 232 5.88 12.30 3.37
N ALA A 233 6.43 11.42 2.53
CA ALA A 233 7.14 10.23 2.97
C ALA A 233 8.42 10.57 3.74
N ALA A 234 9.17 11.57 3.30
CA ALA A 234 10.35 12.03 4.03
C ALA A 234 9.99 12.54 5.43
N GLN A 235 8.84 13.19 5.57
CA GLN A 235 8.36 13.67 6.85
C GLN A 235 7.86 12.54 7.77
N THR A 236 7.11 11.56 7.25
CA THR A 236 6.30 10.67 8.11
C THR A 236 6.52 9.18 7.92
N ALA A 237 7.03 8.72 6.78
CA ALA A 237 7.10 7.28 6.49
C ALA A 237 8.35 6.62 7.08
N GLU A 238 8.21 5.39 7.55
CA GLU A 238 9.31 4.49 7.94
C GLU A 238 9.62 3.48 6.83
N VAL A 239 8.65 3.21 5.94
CA VAL A 239 8.83 2.38 4.75
C VAL A 239 8.19 3.07 3.54
N ILE A 240 8.87 3.05 2.40
CA ILE A 240 8.30 3.47 1.13
C ILE A 240 8.40 2.36 0.08
N PHE A 241 7.24 1.99 -0.49
CA PHE A 241 7.13 1.08 -1.63
C PHE A 241 7.10 1.87 -2.93
N VAL A 242 7.97 1.51 -3.86
CA VAL A 242 8.09 2.21 -5.14
C VAL A 242 8.33 1.23 -6.28
N ALA A 243 7.82 1.53 -7.46
CA ALA A 243 8.12 0.80 -8.67
C ALA A 243 8.99 1.66 -9.57
N HIS A 244 10.25 1.27 -9.75
CA HIS A 244 11.18 1.88 -10.70
C HIS A 244 11.55 0.85 -11.75
N GLN A 245 11.58 1.26 -13.02
CA GLN A 245 11.82 0.33 -14.13
C GLN A 245 13.31 0.12 -14.38
N THR A 246 14.14 1.07 -13.96
CA THR A 246 15.60 1.00 -14.12
C THR A 246 16.33 1.23 -12.79
N LEU A 247 17.56 0.72 -12.72
CA LEU A 247 18.43 0.93 -11.56
C LEU A 247 18.77 2.40 -11.35
N ASP A 248 18.92 3.17 -12.44
CA ASP A 248 19.31 4.58 -12.36
C ASP A 248 18.16 5.45 -11.84
N GLU A 249 16.93 5.19 -12.28
CA GLU A 249 15.72 5.80 -11.67
C GLU A 249 15.63 5.47 -10.18
N ALA A 250 15.83 4.20 -9.81
CA ALA A 250 15.77 3.77 -8.42
C ALA A 250 16.85 4.45 -7.55
N LYS A 251 18.07 4.65 -8.07
CA LYS A 251 19.15 5.37 -7.38
C LYS A 251 18.85 6.85 -7.24
N ALA A 252 18.35 7.50 -8.29
CA ALA A 252 17.99 8.92 -8.25
C ALA A 252 16.87 9.17 -7.23
N PHE A 253 15.84 8.33 -7.23
CA PHE A 253 14.76 8.39 -6.23
C PHE A 253 15.29 8.14 -4.82
N TYR A 254 16.14 7.12 -4.63
CA TYR A 254 16.75 6.83 -3.34
C TYR A 254 17.49 8.06 -2.81
N GLN A 255 18.34 8.68 -3.63
CA GLN A 255 19.10 9.85 -3.23
C GLN A 255 18.18 11.02 -2.84
N ASP A 256 17.23 11.39 -3.70
CA ASP A 256 16.31 12.50 -3.46
C ASP A 256 15.50 12.32 -2.16
N VAL A 257 14.93 11.13 -1.93
CA VAL A 257 14.15 10.88 -0.70
C VAL A 257 15.04 10.93 0.54
N LYS A 258 16.27 10.40 0.48
CA LYS A 258 17.20 10.42 1.63
C LYS A 258 17.68 11.83 1.95
N GLU A 259 17.90 12.68 0.95
CA GLU A 259 18.28 14.08 1.15
C GLU A 259 17.16 14.89 1.82
N ARG A 260 15.89 14.59 1.49
CA ARG A 260 14.73 15.25 2.13
C ARG A 260 14.59 14.96 3.62
N LEU A 261 15.03 13.79 4.09
CA LEU A 261 14.94 13.41 5.52
C LEU A 261 15.61 14.42 6.45
N VAL A 262 16.72 15.04 5.99
CA VAL A 262 17.49 16.02 6.77
C VAL A 262 16.65 17.22 7.18
N LYS A 263 15.71 17.66 6.32
CA LYS A 263 14.80 18.78 6.62
C LYS A 263 13.92 18.53 7.85
N TYR A 264 13.70 17.25 8.17
CA TYR A 264 12.85 16.79 9.26
C TYR A 264 13.65 16.23 10.44
N GLY A 265 14.97 16.44 10.47
CA GLY A 265 15.85 15.93 11.53
C GLY A 265 16.01 14.42 11.54
N ARG A 266 15.61 13.73 10.45
CA ARG A 266 15.64 12.27 10.34
C ARG A 266 16.95 11.78 9.72
N GLN A 267 17.38 10.60 10.14
CA GLN A 267 18.56 9.95 9.62
C GLN A 267 18.24 9.08 8.40
N PRO A 268 19.21 8.84 7.49
CA PRO A 268 19.01 7.97 6.34
C PRO A 268 18.45 6.59 6.70
N ASP A 269 18.79 6.03 7.85
CA ASP A 269 18.31 4.69 8.24
C ASP A 269 16.88 4.65 8.80
N ASP A 270 16.26 5.81 9.06
CA ASP A 270 14.89 5.91 9.61
C ASP A 270 13.79 5.60 8.58
N LEU A 271 14.14 5.56 7.28
CA LEU A 271 13.21 5.25 6.19
C LEU A 271 13.77 4.13 5.32
N LYS A 272 13.09 2.98 5.25
CA LYS A 272 13.44 1.89 4.33
C LYS A 272 12.78 2.12 2.97
N ILE A 273 13.57 2.05 1.91
CA ILE A 273 13.08 2.13 0.52
C ILE A 273 13.05 0.70 -0.02
N MET A 274 11.87 0.23 -0.38
CA MET A 274 11.61 -1.15 -0.79
C MET A 274 11.01 -1.17 -2.21
N PRO A 275 11.86 -1.28 -3.25
CA PRO A 275 11.37 -1.35 -4.62
C PRO A 275 10.57 -2.62 -4.90
N GLY A 276 9.42 -2.48 -5.55
CA GLY A 276 8.62 -3.61 -6.02
C GLY A 276 9.30 -4.30 -7.19
N ILE A 277 9.32 -5.63 -7.16
CA ILE A 277 9.81 -6.48 -8.24
C ILE A 277 8.80 -7.59 -8.53
N PHE A 278 8.71 -8.02 -9.79
CA PHE A 278 7.90 -9.17 -10.21
C PHE A 278 8.82 -10.26 -10.78
N PRO A 279 9.44 -11.08 -9.92
CA PRO A 279 10.36 -12.12 -10.38
C PRO A 279 9.59 -13.31 -10.95
N VAL A 280 9.95 -13.73 -12.16
CA VAL A 280 9.56 -15.05 -12.71
C VAL A 280 10.79 -15.95 -12.67
N ILE A 281 10.70 -17.04 -11.90
CA ILE A 281 11.86 -17.87 -11.55
C ILE A 281 11.72 -19.27 -12.18
N GLY A 282 12.81 -19.76 -12.76
CA GLY A 282 12.96 -21.11 -13.28
C GLY A 282 14.35 -21.66 -12.96
N ARG A 283 14.55 -22.97 -13.09
CA ARG A 283 15.87 -23.61 -12.94
C ARG A 283 16.82 -23.19 -14.05
N THR A 284 16.26 -22.82 -15.21
CA THR A 284 16.97 -22.22 -16.35
C THR A 284 16.29 -20.93 -16.79
N HIS A 285 17.01 -20.11 -17.56
CA HIS A 285 16.45 -18.91 -18.17
C HIS A 285 15.29 -19.25 -19.12
N ASP A 286 15.38 -20.36 -19.87
CA ASP A 286 14.31 -20.80 -20.76
C ASP A 286 13.05 -21.20 -20.00
N GLU A 287 13.19 -21.87 -18.85
CA GLU A 287 12.05 -22.19 -17.98
C GLU A 287 11.39 -20.91 -17.45
N ALA A 288 12.18 -19.94 -16.99
CA ALA A 288 11.66 -18.65 -16.53
C ALA A 288 10.94 -17.90 -17.66
N ARG A 289 11.51 -17.89 -18.88
CA ARG A 289 10.93 -17.28 -20.07
C ARG A 289 9.62 -17.97 -20.46
N ALA A 290 9.57 -19.30 -20.44
CA ALA A 290 8.38 -20.07 -20.73
C ALA A 290 7.24 -19.74 -19.75
N LYS A 291 7.53 -19.68 -18.44
CA LYS A 291 6.55 -19.25 -17.42
C LYS A 291 6.05 -17.83 -17.64
N PHE A 292 6.95 -16.90 -17.94
CA PHE A 292 6.59 -15.51 -18.22
C PHE A 292 5.67 -15.42 -19.45
N ASN A 293 6.05 -16.10 -20.54
CA ASN A 293 5.25 -16.15 -21.77
C ASN A 293 3.88 -16.79 -21.52
N ALA A 294 3.80 -17.87 -20.74
CA ALA A 294 2.52 -18.49 -20.39
C ALA A 294 1.55 -17.48 -19.75
N LEU A 295 2.04 -16.62 -18.84
CA LEU A 295 1.24 -15.54 -18.27
C LEU A 295 0.82 -14.50 -19.32
N GLN A 296 1.71 -14.14 -20.26
CA GLN A 296 1.38 -13.17 -21.31
C GLN A 296 0.26 -13.68 -22.24
N HIS A 297 0.27 -14.98 -22.58
CA HIS A 297 -0.78 -15.59 -23.41
C HIS A 297 -2.16 -15.63 -22.73
N LEU A 298 -2.23 -15.40 -21.42
CA LEU A 298 -3.49 -15.29 -20.68
C LEU A 298 -4.11 -13.89 -20.78
N ILE A 299 -3.45 -12.89 -21.37
CA ILE A 299 -4.04 -11.56 -21.50
C ILE A 299 -5.14 -11.61 -22.55
N HIS A 300 -6.36 -11.24 -22.17
CA HIS A 300 -7.44 -11.07 -23.14
C HIS A 300 -7.25 -9.75 -23.90
N PRO A 301 -7.50 -9.69 -25.23
CA PRO A 301 -7.35 -8.46 -26.02
C PRO A 301 -8.04 -7.23 -25.42
N ASP A 302 -9.31 -7.34 -25.00
CA ASP A 302 -10.04 -6.24 -24.33
C ASP A 302 -9.32 -5.69 -23.09
N VAL A 303 -8.68 -6.56 -22.29
CA VAL A 303 -7.91 -6.15 -21.10
C VAL A 303 -6.61 -5.47 -21.53
N GLY A 304 -5.91 -6.02 -22.52
CA GLY A 304 -4.69 -5.44 -23.07
C GLY A 304 -4.93 -4.05 -23.67
N LEU A 305 -5.99 -3.90 -24.47
CA LEU A 305 -6.40 -2.62 -25.06
C LEU A 305 -6.80 -1.60 -24.00
N ALA A 306 -7.55 -2.01 -22.96
CA ALA A 306 -7.93 -1.10 -21.87
C ALA A 306 -6.70 -0.62 -21.07
N LEU A 307 -5.74 -1.52 -20.80
CA LEU A 307 -4.48 -1.15 -20.14
C LEU A 307 -3.68 -0.15 -20.99
N LEU A 308 -3.51 -0.45 -22.28
CA LEU A 308 -2.81 0.45 -23.20
C LEU A 308 -3.51 1.80 -23.29
N SER A 309 -4.83 1.82 -23.50
CA SER A 309 -5.63 3.05 -23.56
C SER A 309 -5.41 3.93 -22.34
N LYS A 310 -5.43 3.35 -21.13
CA LYS A 310 -5.16 4.07 -19.88
C LYS A 310 -3.75 4.66 -19.85
N MET A 311 -2.76 3.92 -20.33
CA MET A 311 -1.37 4.37 -20.38
C MET A 311 -1.13 5.44 -21.43
N THR A 312 -1.95 5.46 -22.48
CA THR A 312 -1.89 6.44 -23.57
C THR A 312 -2.89 7.58 -23.36
N GLY A 313 -3.22 7.90 -22.10
CA GLY A 313 -4.06 9.06 -21.75
C GLY A 313 -5.53 8.95 -22.17
N GLY A 314 -6.04 7.73 -22.33
CA GLY A 314 -7.44 7.47 -22.71
C GLY A 314 -7.69 7.40 -24.22
N VAL A 315 -6.63 7.32 -25.05
CA VAL A 315 -6.79 7.11 -26.49
C VAL A 315 -7.50 5.78 -26.75
N ASP A 316 -8.54 5.81 -27.59
CA ASP A 316 -9.26 4.62 -28.03
C ASP A 316 -8.45 3.83 -29.05
N LEU A 317 -7.75 2.79 -28.57
CA LEU A 317 -6.90 1.94 -29.38
C LEU A 317 -7.66 0.81 -30.10
N SER A 318 -8.96 0.65 -29.86
CA SER A 318 -9.75 -0.45 -30.45
C SER A 318 -9.88 -0.37 -31.98
N LYS A 319 -9.60 0.81 -32.56
CA LYS A 319 -9.68 1.09 -33.99
C LYS A 319 -8.39 0.76 -34.75
N TYR A 320 -7.33 0.39 -34.04
CA TYR A 320 -6.02 0.10 -34.64
C TYR A 320 -5.76 -1.41 -34.70
N PRO A 321 -4.99 -1.90 -35.69
CA PRO A 321 -4.59 -3.31 -35.75
C PRO A 321 -3.76 -3.68 -34.51
N VAL A 322 -4.12 -4.77 -33.83
CA VAL A 322 -3.44 -5.23 -32.60
C VAL A 322 -1.96 -5.54 -32.83
N ASP A 323 -1.61 -6.04 -34.01
CA ASP A 323 -0.22 -6.35 -34.41
C ASP A 323 0.44 -5.20 -35.21
N GLY A 324 -0.25 -4.07 -35.34
CA GLY A 324 0.26 -2.88 -36.03
C GLY A 324 1.18 -2.03 -35.14
N PRO A 325 1.89 -1.04 -35.71
CA PRO A 325 2.61 -0.07 -34.91
C PRO A 325 1.64 0.75 -34.04
N LEU A 326 2.10 1.18 -32.87
CA LEU A 326 1.37 2.13 -32.03
C LEU A 326 1.15 3.42 -32.84
N PRO A 327 -0.07 4.00 -32.86
CA PRO A 327 -0.31 5.25 -33.56
C PRO A 327 0.45 6.41 -32.90
N ASP A 328 0.56 7.54 -33.59
CA ASP A 328 1.07 8.76 -32.96
C ASP A 328 0.14 9.17 -31.81
N LEU A 329 0.68 9.15 -30.59
CA LEU A 329 -0.06 9.46 -29.38
C LEU A 329 0.17 10.91 -28.94
N PRO A 330 -0.85 11.60 -28.42
CA PRO A 330 -0.65 12.90 -27.79
C PRO A 330 0.29 12.77 -26.59
N GLU A 331 1.04 13.82 -26.26
CA GLU A 331 1.77 13.87 -24.99
C GLU A 331 0.77 13.73 -23.83
N THR A 332 1.03 12.78 -22.92
CA THR A 332 0.16 12.55 -21.77
C THR A 332 0.90 12.79 -20.46
N ASN A 333 0.18 13.30 -19.46
CA ASN A 333 0.65 13.44 -18.08
C ASN A 333 0.59 12.11 -17.28
N GLY A 334 0.22 11.00 -17.93
CA GLY A 334 0.18 9.68 -17.32
C GLY A 334 1.61 9.20 -17.06
N GLY A 335 1.88 8.67 -15.87
CA GLY A 335 3.22 8.16 -15.55
C GLY A 335 3.66 7.15 -16.61
N ASN A 336 4.88 7.30 -17.12
CA ASN A 336 5.60 6.41 -18.06
C ASN A 336 5.82 4.98 -17.51
N CYS A 337 5.00 4.51 -16.55
CA CYS A 337 5.27 3.37 -15.70
C CYS A 337 5.23 2.02 -16.43
N CYS A 338 4.72 1.92 -17.67
CA CYS A 338 4.82 0.64 -18.42
C CYS A 338 5.05 0.74 -19.94
N LEU A 339 5.42 1.90 -20.50
CA LEU A 339 5.70 2.01 -21.94
C LEU A 339 7.21 1.98 -22.21
N ILE A 340 7.77 0.76 -22.28
CA ILE A 340 8.85 0.48 -23.23
C ILE A 340 8.46 -0.81 -23.97
N TRP A 341 7.65 -0.67 -25.00
CA TRP A 341 7.53 -1.68 -26.05
C TRP A 341 8.81 -1.64 -26.88
N ARG A 342 9.83 -2.40 -26.48
CA ARG A 342 10.89 -2.80 -27.43
C ARG A 342 10.32 -3.95 -28.24
N GLY A 343 9.62 -3.59 -29.31
CA GLY A 343 9.31 -4.50 -30.39
C GLY A 343 10.59 -5.22 -30.84
N ALA A 344 10.48 -6.53 -31.00
CA ALA A 344 11.47 -7.35 -31.63
C ALA A 344 11.73 -6.84 -33.05
N LYS A 345 12.82 -6.08 -33.22
CA LYS A 345 13.55 -5.91 -34.47
C LYS A 345 15.04 -5.75 -34.16
N THR A 346 15.67 -6.88 -33.89
CA THR A 346 16.91 -7.32 -34.57
C THR A 346 16.88 -8.83 -34.60
#